data_AF-A0A1A2TMU1-F1
#
_entry.id   AF-A0A1A2TMU1-F1
#
_cell.length_a   1.000
_cell.length_b   1.000
_cell.length_c   1.000
_cell.angle_alpha   90.00
_cell.angle_beta   90.00
_cell.angle_gamma   90.00
#
_symmetry.space_group_name_H-M   'P 1'
#
loop_
_entity.id
_entity.type
_entity.pdbx_description
1 polymer ?
#
loop_
_entity_poly.entity_id
_entity_poly.type
_entity_poly.pdbx_seq_one_letter_code
_entity_poly.pdbx_strand_id
1 'polypeptide(L)'
;MSQRLESSIRALAEHRGPKSSICPSDAARAVGGDGWRELLDEARAAARRLARSGDVQITQRGSVVDPDGDWSGPIRIRTTRS
;
A
#
# COMPACT_ATOMS: atom_id res chain seq x y z
N MET A 1 -0.81 13.68 -6.86
CA MET A 1 -1.27 12.30 -7.04
C MET A 1 -1.05 11.48 -5.77
N SER A 2 0.13 11.56 -5.17
CA SER A 2 0.53 11.01 -3.87
C SER A 2 -0.55 10.95 -2.80
N GLN A 3 -1.17 12.09 -2.44
CA GLN A 3 -2.19 12.13 -1.39
C GLN A 3 -3.42 11.26 -1.73
N ARG A 4 -3.83 11.18 -3.01
CA ARG A 4 -4.95 10.33 -3.42
C ARG A 4 -4.61 8.84 -3.29
N LEU A 5 -3.38 8.46 -3.62
CA LEU A 5 -2.91 7.09 -3.44
C LEU A 5 -2.82 6.71 -1.97
N GLU A 6 -2.35 7.61 -1.11
CA GLU A 6 -2.30 7.39 0.33
C GLU A 6 -3.70 7.22 0.93
N SER A 7 -4.64 8.12 0.59
CA SER A 7 -6.04 7.99 1.01
C SER A 7 -6.67 6.70 0.51
N SER A 8 -6.42 6.32 -0.75
CA SER A 8 -6.94 5.08 -1.34
C SER A 8 -6.36 3.84 -0.66
N ILE A 9 -5.05 3.80 -0.38
CA ILE A 9 -4.41 2.71 0.35
C ILE A 9 -5.04 2.55 1.73
N ARG A 10 -5.20 3.66 2.49
CA ARG A 10 -5.79 3.62 3.83
C ARG A 10 -7.22 3.09 3.77
N ALA A 11 -8.07 3.68 2.93
CA ALA A 11 -9.47 3.29 2.81
C ALA A 11 -9.64 1.82 2.39
N LEU A 12 -8.86 1.36 1.40
CA LEU A 12 -8.94 -0.02 0.93
C LEU A 12 -8.41 -1.02 1.96
N ALA A 13 -7.30 -0.70 2.66
CA ALA A 13 -6.74 -1.56 3.69
C ALA A 13 -7.66 -1.65 4.92
N GLU A 14 -8.26 -0.53 5.33
CA GLU A 14 -9.26 -0.47 6.40
C GLU A 14 -10.51 -1.26 6.03
N HIS A 15 -11.05 -1.07 4.81
CA HIS A 15 -12.22 -1.79 4.34
C HIS A 15 -12.02 -3.32 4.32
N ARG A 16 -10.81 -3.79 4.00
CA ARG A 16 -10.46 -5.21 4.03
C ARG A 16 -10.34 -5.76 5.47
N GLY A 17 -10.05 -4.89 6.43
CA GLY A 17 -9.89 -5.23 7.84
C GLY A 17 -8.56 -5.92 8.20
N PRO A 18 -8.30 -6.12 9.50
CA PRO A 18 -6.99 -6.53 10.02
C PRO A 18 -6.56 -7.96 9.63
N LYS A 19 -7.52 -8.80 9.21
CA LYS A 19 -7.26 -10.19 8.78
C LYS A 19 -6.94 -10.32 7.29
N SER A 20 -6.95 -9.21 6.54
CA SER A 20 -6.76 -9.21 5.09
C SER A 20 -5.76 -8.14 4.68
N SER A 21 -5.49 -8.04 3.38
CA SER A 21 -4.51 -7.10 2.83
C SER A 21 -4.83 -6.71 1.41
N ILE A 22 -4.25 -5.60 0.96
CA ILE A 22 -4.24 -5.17 -0.44
C ILE A 22 -2.82 -5.22 -1.00
N CYS A 23 -2.64 -4.85 -2.26
CA CYS A 23 -1.35 -4.58 -2.88
C CYS A 23 -1.32 -3.17 -3.49
N PRO A 24 -0.15 -2.62 -3.87
CA PRO A 24 -0.06 -1.29 -4.48
C PRO A 24 -0.93 -1.12 -5.73
N SER A 25 -1.09 -2.19 -6.53
CA SER A 25 -1.92 -2.14 -7.74
C SER A 25 -3.41 -1.95 -7.47
N ASP A 26 -3.91 -2.30 -6.28
CA ASP A 26 -5.32 -2.09 -5.92
C ASP A 26 -5.62 -0.58 -5.80
N ALA A 27 -4.76 0.16 -5.09
CA ALA A 27 -4.86 1.61 -4.99
C ALA A 27 -4.56 2.31 -6.31
N ALA A 28 -3.56 1.86 -7.06
CA ALA A 28 -3.25 2.40 -8.37
C ALA A 28 -4.44 2.28 -9.34
N ARG A 29 -5.14 1.13 -9.36
CA ARG A 29 -6.36 0.95 -10.17
C ARG A 29 -7.50 1.85 -9.72
N ALA A 30 -7.72 1.97 -8.41
CA ALA A 30 -8.76 2.82 -7.86
C ALA A 30 -8.57 4.30 -8.20
N VAL A 31 -7.31 4.77 -8.29
CA VAL A 31 -6.99 6.18 -8.55
C VAL A 31 -6.77 6.47 -10.04
N GLY A 32 -6.12 5.57 -10.78
CA GLY A 32 -5.64 5.80 -12.14
C GLY A 32 -6.49 5.22 -13.26
N GLY A 33 -7.52 4.42 -12.96
CA GLY A 33 -8.35 3.79 -13.99
C GLY A 33 -7.50 3.01 -15.00
N ASP A 34 -7.69 3.24 -16.30
CA ASP A 34 -6.93 2.57 -17.35
C ASP A 34 -5.42 2.88 -17.32
N GLY A 35 -5.03 4.07 -16.84
CA GLY A 35 -3.64 4.51 -16.70
C GLY A 35 -2.92 4.01 -15.45
N TRP A 36 -3.52 3.11 -14.67
CA TRP A 36 -3.01 2.71 -13.34
C TRP A 36 -1.58 2.19 -13.33
N ARG A 37 -1.08 1.62 -14.43
CA ARG A 37 0.29 1.09 -14.50
C ARG A 37 1.34 2.17 -14.28
N GLU A 38 1.09 3.38 -14.74
CA GLU A 38 1.98 4.54 -14.56
C GLU A 38 2.06 4.98 -13.09
N LEU A 39 1.07 4.61 -12.27
CA LEU A 39 1.01 4.95 -10.84
C LEU A 39 1.62 3.89 -9.93
N LEU A 40 2.16 2.78 -10.46
CA LEU A 40 2.65 1.68 -9.62
C LEU A 40 3.79 2.09 -8.69
N ASP A 41 4.78 2.82 -9.22
CA ASP A 41 5.92 3.27 -8.44
C ASP A 41 5.50 4.31 -7.39
N GLU A 42 4.57 5.20 -7.75
CA GLU A 42 4.02 6.18 -6.82
C GLU A 42 3.17 5.51 -5.72
N ALA A 43 2.43 4.45 -6.06
CA ALA A 43 1.66 3.65 -5.10
C ALA A 43 2.57 2.88 -4.13
N ARG A 44 3.70 2.34 -4.60
CA ARG A 44 4.73 1.73 -3.73
C ARG A 44 5.34 2.78 -2.81
N ALA A 45 5.65 3.97 -3.32
CA ALA A 45 6.18 5.07 -2.51
C ALA A 45 5.17 5.56 -1.45
N ALA A 46 3.88 5.62 -1.81
CA ALA A 46 2.79 5.94 -0.89
C ALA A 46 2.65 4.89 0.22
N ALA A 47 2.72 3.60 -0.12
CA ALA A 47 2.71 2.53 0.87
C ALA A 47 3.86 2.67 1.87
N ARG A 48 5.08 2.99 1.39
CA ARG A 48 6.25 3.25 2.26
C ARG A 48 6.01 4.42 3.20
N ARG A 49 5.47 5.55 2.70
CA ARG A 49 5.16 6.72 3.54
C ARG A 49 4.17 6.38 4.65
N LEU A 50 3.10 5.67 4.33
CA LEU A 50 2.11 5.24 5.32
C LEU A 50 2.66 4.21 6.32
N ALA A 51 3.58 3.35 5.88
CA ALA A 51 4.23 2.42 6.78
C ALA A 51 5.16 3.14 7.76
N ARG A 52 5.90 4.16 7.30
CA ARG A 52 6.71 5.02 8.18
C ARG A 52 5.87 5.79 9.19
N SER A 53 4.67 6.24 8.81
CA SER A 53 3.76 6.91 9.75
C SER A 53 3.03 5.96 10.70
N GLY A 54 3.18 4.64 10.53
CA GLY A 54 2.47 3.62 11.32
C GLY A 54 1.00 3.43 10.95
N ASP A 55 0.54 4.02 9.85
CA ASP A 55 -0.85 3.90 9.38
C ASP A 55 -1.15 2.54 8.74
N VAL A 56 -0.11 1.88 8.21
CA VAL A 56 -0.20 0.54 7.61
C VAL A 56 1.04 -0.28 7.93
N GLN A 57 0.97 -1.59 7.75
CA GLN A 57 2.14 -2.47 7.69
C GLN A 57 2.35 -2.99 6.28
N ILE A 58 3.61 -3.04 5.84
CA ILE A 58 4.01 -3.71 4.60
C ILE A 58 4.55 -5.09 4.97
N THR A 59 4.06 -6.11 4.28
CA THR A 59 4.59 -7.46 4.39
C THR A 59 5.05 -7.99 3.04
N GLN A 60 6.08 -8.81 3.07
CA GLN A 60 6.57 -9.57 1.92
C GLN A 60 6.73 -11.02 2.34
N ARG A 61 6.15 -11.94 1.55
CA ARG A 61 6.15 -13.39 1.85
C ARG A 61 5.69 -13.68 3.30
N GLY A 62 4.70 -12.92 3.78
CA GLY A 62 4.13 -13.05 5.12
C GLY A 62 4.90 -12.34 6.25
N SER A 63 6.12 -11.86 6.01
CA SER A 63 6.95 -11.17 7.01
C SER A 63 6.84 -9.66 6.87
N VAL A 64 6.78 -8.93 7.99
CA VAL A 64 6.85 -7.47 7.99
C VAL A 64 8.24 -7.04 7.51
N VAL A 65 8.29 -6.04 6.62
CA VAL A 65 9.54 -5.48 6.10
C VAL A 65 9.69 -4.04 6.53
N ASP A 66 10.94 -3.60 6.69
CA ASP A 66 11.29 -2.21 6.93
C ASP A 66 10.88 -1.35 5.71
N PRO A 67 10.08 -0.28 5.88
CA PRO A 67 9.70 0.59 4.77
C PRO A 67 10.89 1.26 4.05
N ASP A 68 12.02 1.46 4.75
CA ASP A 68 13.24 2.07 4.22
C ASP A 68 14.28 1.03 3.76
N GLY A 69 13.98 -0.26 3.95
CA GLY A 69 14.81 -1.37 3.47
C GLY A 69 14.76 -1.58 1.95
N ASP A 70 15.76 -2.30 1.45
CA ASP A 70 15.79 -2.73 0.05
C ASP A 70 14.98 -4.02 -0.12
N TRP A 71 13.86 -3.91 -0.83
CA TRP A 71 13.01 -5.04 -1.19
C TRP A 71 12.38 -4.84 -2.57
N SER A 72 12.34 -5.93 -3.33
CA SER A 72 11.83 -5.97 -4.70
C SER A 72 10.70 -6.99 -4.84
N GLY A 73 9.87 -6.83 -5.87
CA GLY A 73 8.77 -7.76 -6.15
C GLY A 73 7.49 -7.52 -5.32
N PRO A 74 6.59 -8.52 -5.27
CA PRO A 74 5.26 -8.36 -4.67
C PRO A 74 5.30 -8.08 -3.17
N ILE A 75 4.43 -7.18 -2.73
CA ILE A 75 4.21 -6.81 -1.33
C ILE A 75 2.72 -6.78 -1.03
N ARG A 76 2.37 -6.90 0.25
CA ARG A 76 1.02 -6.73 0.77
C ARG A 76 0.98 -5.59 1.78
N ILE A 77 -0.14 -4.86 1.82
CA ILE A 77 -0.37 -3.73 2.71
C ILE A 77 -1.55 -4.09 3.62
N ARG A 78 -1.35 -3.98 4.94
CA ARG A 78 -2.35 -4.27 5.97
C ARG A 78 -2.65 -3.02 6.78
N THR A 79 -3.89 -2.83 7.21
CA THR A 79 -4.23 -1.78 8.18
C THR A 79 -3.59 -2.09 9.53
N THR A 80 -3.12 -1.06 10.24
CA THR A 80 -2.71 -1.16 11.65
C THR A 80 -3.86 -0.88 12.61
N ARG A 81 -4.99 -0.37 12.10
CA ARG A 81 -6.19 -0.12 12.90
C ARG A 81 -6.96 -1.42 13.12
N SER A 82 -7.35 -1.64 14.37
CA SER A 82 -8.13 -2.78 14.86
C SER A 82 -9.61 -2.65 14.56
#